data_AF-A0A2E4AK20-F1
#
_entry.id   AF-A0A2E4AK20-F1
#
_cell.length_a   1.000
_cell.length_b   1.000
_cell.length_c   1.000
_cell.angle_alpha   90.00
_cell.angle_beta   90.00
_cell.angle_gamma   90.00
#
_symmetry.space_group_name_H-M   'P 1'
#
loop_
_entity.id
_entity.type
_entity.pdbx_description
1 polymer ?
#
loop_
_entity_poly.entity_id
_entity_poly.type
_entity_poly.pdbx_seq_one_letter_code
_entity_poly.pdbx_strand_id
1 'polypeptide(L)'
;MMLRASSSANDLQVDLSLVMGEAGENEAVEHALELADLVDTSVTNLGSLAAARSALVEATDSATMLDAAAVVANFEMMTRIADGTGTCHPSERLESMAEMTTSMGLDQFVSARS
;
A
#
# COMPACT_ATOMS: atom_id res chain seq x y z
N MET A 1 3.03 11.77 -4.62
CA MET A 1 2.88 10.36 -5.01
C MET A 1 2.78 10.24 -6.52
N MET A 2 3.40 9.24 -7.16
CA MET A 2 3.28 9.01 -8.61
C MET A 2 1.82 8.80 -9.06
N LEU A 3 0.95 8.28 -8.17
CA LEU A 3 -0.46 8.04 -8.46
C LEU A 3 -1.26 9.31 -8.75
N ARG A 4 -1.05 10.40 -7.99
CA ARG A 4 -1.77 11.68 -8.22
C ARG A 4 -1.28 12.42 -9.47
N ALA A 5 0.04 12.39 -9.72
CA ALA A 5 0.60 12.95 -10.94
C ALA A 5 0.13 12.18 -12.18
N SER A 6 0.00 10.85 -12.05
CA SER A 6 -0.57 9.98 -13.08
C SER A 6 -2.08 10.19 -13.26
N SER A 7 -2.84 10.46 -12.18
CA SER A 7 -4.28 10.71 -12.25
C SER A 7 -4.62 12.08 -12.87
N SER A 8 -3.88 13.14 -12.52
CA SER A 8 -4.05 14.47 -13.11
C SER A 8 -3.66 14.53 -14.59
N ALA A 9 -2.75 13.66 -15.03
CA ALA A 9 -2.36 13.58 -16.44
C ALA A 9 -3.36 12.80 -17.31
N ASN A 10 -4.23 11.98 -16.70
CA ASN A 10 -5.14 11.07 -17.40
C ASN A 10 -6.63 11.27 -17.05
N ASP A 11 -6.98 12.35 -16.34
CA ASP A 11 -8.36 12.67 -15.90
C ASP A 11 -9.03 11.50 -15.14
N LEU A 12 -8.23 10.78 -14.34
CA LEU A 12 -8.68 9.59 -13.63
C LEU A 12 -9.24 9.97 -12.25
N GLN A 13 -10.52 9.70 -12.01
CA GLN A 13 -11.06 9.62 -10.65
C GLN A 13 -10.53 8.35 -9.98
N VAL A 14 -9.74 8.53 -8.91
CA VAL A 14 -9.16 7.42 -8.14
C VAL A 14 -10.09 7.13 -6.97
N ASP A 15 -10.66 5.93 -6.95
CA ASP A 15 -11.40 5.41 -5.81
C ASP A 15 -10.42 4.91 -4.74
N LEU A 16 -10.42 5.57 -3.57
CA LEU A 16 -9.53 5.25 -2.46
C LEU A 16 -10.09 4.19 -1.51
N SER A 17 -11.37 3.80 -1.65
CA SER A 17 -12.00 2.74 -0.83
C SER A 17 -11.22 1.42 -0.90
N LEU A 18 -10.68 1.12 -2.09
CA LEU A 18 -9.85 -0.05 -2.38
C LEU A 18 -8.56 -0.12 -1.55
N VAL A 19 -8.04 1.02 -1.08
CA VAL A 19 -6.81 1.08 -0.27
C VAL A 19 -7.14 1.08 1.23
N MET A 20 -8.39 1.35 1.62
CA MET A 20 -8.82 1.44 3.01
C MET A 20 -9.32 0.10 3.60
N GLY A 21 -9.04 -1.03 2.95
CA GLY A 21 -9.45 -2.35 3.42
C GLY A 21 -10.87 -2.76 3.00
N GLU A 22 -11.52 -1.99 2.11
CA GLU A 22 -12.76 -2.38 1.43
C GLU A 22 -12.47 -2.98 0.04
N ALA A 23 -11.26 -3.52 -0.16
CA ALA A 23 -10.85 -4.13 -1.41
C ALA A 23 -11.73 -5.35 -1.75
N GLY A 24 -12.43 -5.27 -2.88
CA GLY A 24 -13.00 -6.42 -3.58
C GLY A 24 -12.09 -6.88 -4.73
N GLU A 25 -12.54 -7.87 -5.49
CA GLU A 25 -11.90 -8.22 -6.76
C GLU A 25 -11.80 -6.99 -7.67
N ASN A 26 -10.62 -6.77 -8.26
CA ASN A 26 -10.34 -5.60 -9.09
C ASN A 26 -9.90 -6.06 -10.48
N GLU A 27 -10.64 -5.65 -11.53
CA GLU A 27 -10.31 -5.99 -12.91
C GLU A 27 -8.93 -5.46 -13.37
N ALA A 28 -8.39 -4.43 -12.72
CA ALA A 28 -7.10 -3.83 -13.06
C ALA A 28 -5.90 -4.53 -12.39
N VAL A 29 -6.11 -5.28 -11.31
CA VAL A 29 -5.05 -5.99 -10.58
C VAL A 29 -5.50 -7.42 -10.35
N GLU A 30 -4.98 -8.32 -11.18
CA GLU A 30 -5.22 -9.76 -11.03
C GLU A 30 -4.76 -10.23 -9.64
N HIS A 31 -5.58 -11.04 -8.97
CA HIS A 31 -5.31 -11.56 -7.63
C HIS A 31 -5.09 -10.48 -6.55
N ALA A 32 -5.77 -9.33 -6.67
CA ALA A 32 -5.64 -8.22 -5.75
C ALA A 32 -5.86 -8.61 -4.27
N LEU A 33 -6.79 -9.54 -4.00
CA LEU A 33 -7.10 -9.98 -2.64
C LEU A 33 -5.96 -10.78 -2.04
N GLU A 34 -5.41 -11.75 -2.76
CA GLU A 34 -4.29 -12.58 -2.32
C GLU A 34 -3.01 -11.76 -2.16
N LEU A 35 -2.79 -10.78 -3.04
CA LEU A 35 -1.69 -9.84 -2.94
C LEU A 35 -1.82 -8.92 -1.73
N ALA A 36 -3.02 -8.39 -1.46
CA ALA A 36 -3.28 -7.56 -0.29
C ALA A 36 -3.13 -8.35 1.02
N ASP A 37 -3.67 -9.57 1.07
CA ASP A 37 -3.55 -10.44 2.26
C ASP A 37 -2.09 -10.83 2.55
N LEU A 38 -1.27 -11.05 1.51
CA LEU A 38 0.17 -11.24 1.68
C LEU A 38 0.83 -10.02 2.35
N VAL A 39 0.50 -8.81 1.90
CA VAL A 39 1.02 -7.57 2.49
C VAL A 39 0.57 -7.43 3.95
N ASP A 40 -0.73 -7.52 4.20
CA ASP A 40 -1.31 -7.30 5.52
C ASP A 40 -0.78 -8.28 6.56
N THR A 41 -0.74 -9.58 6.22
CA THR A 41 -0.20 -10.61 7.12
C THR A 41 1.31 -10.47 7.33
N SER A 42 2.07 -9.99 6.34
CA SER A 42 3.51 -9.77 6.48
C SER A 42 3.88 -8.64 7.46
N VAL A 43 2.97 -7.68 7.68
CA VAL A 43 3.21 -6.52 8.56
C VAL A 43 2.49 -6.67 9.90
N THR A 44 1.25 -7.16 9.90
CA THR A 44 0.36 -7.07 11.07
C THR A 44 0.07 -8.41 11.75
N ASN A 45 0.19 -9.53 11.03
CA ASN A 45 -0.19 -10.85 11.53
C ASN A 45 0.66 -11.97 10.92
N LEU A 46 1.91 -12.08 11.38
CA LEU A 46 2.87 -13.09 10.91
C LEU A 46 2.39 -14.55 11.12
N GLY A 47 1.47 -14.79 12.06
CA GLY A 47 0.89 -16.11 12.29
C GLY A 47 0.08 -16.63 11.10
N SER A 48 -0.51 -15.73 10.31
CA SER A 48 -1.29 -16.06 9.12
C SER A 48 -0.48 -16.01 7.81
N LEU A 49 0.79 -15.56 7.85
CA LEU A 49 1.61 -15.36 6.65
C LEU A 49 1.82 -16.64 5.82
N ALA A 50 1.92 -17.79 6.47
CA ALA A 50 2.05 -19.06 5.76
C ALA A 50 0.81 -19.37 4.90
N ALA A 51 -0.38 -19.09 5.44
CA ALA A 51 -1.63 -19.29 4.71
C ALA A 51 -1.76 -18.32 3.52
N ALA A 52 -1.44 -17.04 3.72
CA ALA A 52 -1.45 -16.04 2.65
C ALA A 52 -0.49 -16.39 1.50
N ARG A 53 0.73 -16.88 1.83
CA ARG A 53 1.68 -17.38 0.81
C ARG A 53 1.11 -18.56 0.04
N SER A 54 0.49 -19.53 0.72
CA SER A 54 -0.14 -20.68 0.06
C SER A 54 -1.27 -20.24 -0.87
N ALA A 55 -2.15 -19.34 -0.41
CA ALA A 55 -3.26 -18.83 -1.21
C ALA A 55 -2.77 -18.11 -2.48
N LEU A 56 -1.75 -17.26 -2.38
CA LEU A 56 -1.20 -16.59 -3.55
C LEU A 56 -0.56 -17.58 -4.53
N VAL A 57 0.14 -18.61 -4.05
CA VAL A 57 0.70 -19.65 -4.92
C VAL A 57 -0.39 -20.46 -5.62
N GLU A 58 -1.51 -20.74 -4.95
CA GLU A 58 -2.66 -21.44 -5.55
C GLU A 58 -3.36 -20.59 -6.63
N ALA A 59 -3.45 -19.28 -6.41
CA ALA A 59 -4.02 -18.34 -7.38
C ALA A 59 -3.09 -18.05 -8.56
N THR A 60 -1.76 -18.13 -8.34
CA THR A 60 -0.72 -17.79 -9.32
C THR A 60 0.29 -18.94 -9.48
N ASP A 61 1.52 -18.74 -8.99
CA ASP A 61 2.57 -19.74 -8.86
C ASP A 61 3.63 -19.31 -7.81
N SER A 62 4.64 -20.17 -7.61
CA SER A 62 5.72 -19.90 -6.64
C SER A 62 6.64 -18.75 -7.03
N ALA A 63 6.84 -18.48 -8.32
CA ALA A 63 7.69 -17.39 -8.79
C ALA A 63 7.01 -16.04 -8.54
N THR A 64 5.72 -15.93 -8.88
CA THR A 64 4.91 -14.73 -8.61
C THR A 64 4.84 -14.43 -7.11
N MET A 65 4.63 -15.43 -6.25
CA MET A 65 4.65 -15.23 -4.79
C MET A 65 6.02 -14.75 -4.30
N LEU A 66 7.11 -15.26 -4.86
CA LEU A 66 8.46 -14.83 -4.50
C LEU A 66 8.70 -13.37 -4.89
N ASP A 67 8.31 -12.97 -6.10
CA ASP A 67 8.43 -11.60 -6.58
C ASP A 67 7.58 -10.64 -5.72
N ALA A 68 6.34 -11.02 -5.40
CA ALA A 68 5.48 -10.24 -4.50
C ALA A 68 6.12 -10.07 -3.10
N ALA A 69 6.68 -11.15 -2.54
CA ALA A 69 7.39 -11.08 -1.26
C ALA A 69 8.65 -10.21 -1.32
N ALA A 70 9.36 -10.21 -2.45
CA ALA A 70 10.51 -9.34 -2.66
C ALA A 70 10.11 -7.85 -2.70
N VAL A 71 8.97 -7.53 -3.33
CA VAL A 71 8.40 -6.18 -3.33
C VAL A 71 8.05 -5.75 -1.90
N VAL A 72 7.33 -6.58 -1.14
CA VAL A 72 7.01 -6.32 0.28
C VAL A 72 8.27 -6.01 1.08
N ALA A 73 9.30 -6.86 0.97
CA ALA A 73 10.55 -6.69 1.70
C ALA A 73 11.28 -5.39 1.30
N ASN A 74 11.27 -5.02 0.02
CA ASN A 74 11.87 -3.77 -0.45
C ASN A 74 11.16 -2.55 0.15
N PHE A 75 9.83 -2.53 0.18
CA PHE A 75 9.07 -1.41 0.74
C PHE A 75 9.16 -1.32 2.27
N GLU A 76 9.18 -2.45 2.98
CA GLU A 76 9.40 -2.45 4.44
C GLU A 76 10.77 -1.83 4.77
N MET A 77 11.83 -2.26 4.06
CA MET A 77 13.18 -1.73 4.25
C MET A 77 13.21 -0.21 4.04
N MET A 78 12.57 0.28 2.97
CA MET A 78 12.50 1.71 2.70
C MET A 78 11.74 2.46 3.79
N THR A 79 10.65 1.88 4.31
CA THR A 79 9.87 2.45 5.42
C THR A 79 10.71 2.58 6.68
N ARG A 80 11.42 1.51 7.07
CA ARG A 80 12.35 1.53 8.21
C ARG A 80 13.43 2.59 8.08
N ILE A 81 14.01 2.75 6.89
CA ILE A 81 15.03 3.78 6.64
C ILE A 81 14.42 5.17 6.80
N ALA A 82 13.25 5.41 6.17
CA ALA A 82 12.57 6.70 6.25
C ALA A 82 12.23 7.08 7.70
N ASP A 83 11.68 6.13 8.47
CA ASP A 83 11.36 6.32 9.88
C ASP A 83 12.61 6.55 10.73
N GLY A 84 13.67 5.76 10.49
CA GLY A 84 14.92 5.85 11.23
C GLY A 84 15.71 7.15 10.99
N THR A 85 15.58 7.76 9.81
CA THR A 85 16.27 9.01 9.48
C THR A 85 15.39 10.25 9.61
N GLY A 86 14.09 10.09 9.90
CA GLY A 86 13.13 11.19 9.91
C GLY A 86 12.96 11.85 8.53
N THR A 87 12.97 11.05 7.46
CA THR A 87 12.84 11.57 6.09
C THR A 87 11.54 12.34 5.92
N CYS A 88 11.65 13.67 5.82
CA CYS A 88 10.49 14.52 5.64
C CYS A 88 10.12 14.65 4.16
N HIS A 89 8.83 14.79 3.88
CA HIS A 89 8.37 15.13 2.56
C HIS A 89 8.69 16.61 2.26
N PRO A 90 9.09 16.95 1.02
CA PRO A 90 9.22 18.36 0.61
C PRO A 90 7.91 19.10 0.86
N SER A 91 7.98 20.37 1.25
CA SER A 91 6.81 21.19 1.59
C SER A 91 5.78 21.26 0.46
N GLU A 92 6.22 21.40 -0.79
CA GLU A 92 5.37 21.36 -1.98
C GLU A 92 4.59 20.03 -2.13
N ARG A 93 5.16 18.94 -1.63
CA ARG A 93 4.53 17.62 -1.66
C ARG A 93 3.47 17.48 -0.58
N LEU A 94 3.66 18.11 0.59
CA LEU A 94 2.69 18.07 1.70
C LEU A 94 1.36 18.72 1.31
N GLU A 95 1.41 19.88 0.65
CA GLU A 95 0.20 20.56 0.13
C GLU A 95 -0.55 19.67 -0.87
N SER A 96 0.19 18.98 -1.77
CA SER A 96 -0.42 18.08 -2.76
C SER A 96 -1.08 16.83 -2.14
N MET A 97 -0.77 16.52 -0.88
CA MET A 97 -1.25 15.34 -0.17
C MET A 97 -2.36 15.67 0.83
N ALA A 98 -2.53 16.93 1.23
CA ALA A 98 -3.46 17.35 2.29
C ALA A 98 -4.92 16.89 2.07
N GLU A 99 -5.42 16.99 0.84
CA GLU A 99 -6.76 16.57 0.47
C GLU A 99 -6.95 15.05 0.60
N MET A 100 -5.95 14.27 0.19
CA MET A 100 -5.93 12.81 0.33
C MET A 100 -5.76 12.37 1.78
N THR A 101 -4.91 13.07 2.54
CA THR A 101 -4.75 12.86 3.99
C THR A 101 -6.09 13.04 4.69
N THR A 102 -6.88 14.04 4.29
CA THR A 102 -8.22 14.29 4.85
C THR A 102 -9.21 13.21 4.41
N SER A 103 -9.24 12.83 3.13
CA SER A 103 -10.19 11.83 2.62
C SER A 103 -9.96 10.43 3.21
N MET A 104 -8.71 10.09 3.53
CA MET A 104 -8.35 8.85 4.21
C MET A 104 -8.48 8.93 5.74
N GLY A 105 -8.88 10.10 6.27
CA GLY A 105 -8.96 10.33 7.71
C GLY A 105 -7.61 10.12 8.40
N LEU A 106 -6.51 10.58 7.80
CA LEU A 106 -5.17 10.47 8.40
C LEU A 106 -4.87 11.65 9.32
N ASP A 107 -5.63 12.74 9.22
CA ASP A 107 -5.57 13.94 10.07
C ASP A 107 -6.02 13.70 11.52
N GLN A 108 -6.79 12.63 11.77
CA GLN A 108 -7.26 12.25 13.10
C GLN A 108 -6.18 11.54 13.96
N PHE A 109 -5.07 11.08 13.36
CA PHE A 109 -3.95 10.49 14.09
C PHE A 109 -3.16 11.55 14.87
N VAL A 110 -2.63 11.17 16.03
CA VAL A 110 -1.88 12.09 16.91
C VAL A 110 -0.64 12.65 16.23
N SER A 111 0.00 11.87 15.35
CA SER A 111 1.17 12.27 14.56
C SER A 111 0.90 13.38 13.55
N ALA A 112 -0.36 13.69 13.21
CA ALA A 112 -0.71 14.75 12.27
C ALA A 112 -0.77 16.15 12.93
N ARG A 113 -0.62 16.25 14.25
CA ARG A 113 -0.76 17.51 15.02
C ARG A 113 0.57 18.22 15.31
N SER A 114 1.68 17.67 14.85
CA SER A 114 3.05 18.14 15.13
C SER A 114 3.68 18.85 13.94
#